data_AF-A0A949Y2L0-F1
#
_entry.id   AF-A0A949Y2L0-F1
#
_cell.length_a   1.000
_cell.length_b   1.000
_cell.length_c   1.000
_cell.angle_alpha   90.00
_cell.angle_beta   90.00
_cell.angle_gamma   90.00
#
_symmetry.space_group_name_H-M   'P 1'
#
loop_
_entity.id
_entity.type
_entity.pdbx_description
1 polymer ?
#
loop_
_entity_poly.entity_id
_entity_poly.type
_entity_poly.pdbx_seq_one_letter_code
_entity_poly.pdbx_strand_id
1 'polypeptide(L)'
;MPAFRRATAVLLAIAAAAGLTLAFERSHLHQGNSLDPRVLAFHLGDVRGDFSIGGPVASADDRTKDLSILDISMEKVHEHFYKPVDDTVLLKGERTGLTQYLSKKHVTATIPLPETDGVLSDDTALANKMLTDALDKYGSAASDDDLTFAAVSGMLDSLGDPYTVFLSPREIQSLNELIRGGDFGGIGIYI
;
A
#
# COMPACT_ATOMS: atom_id res chain seq x y z
N MET A 1 -34.75 -27.19 55.64
CA MET A 1 -35.87 -26.22 55.65
C MET A 1 -35.65 -25.23 54.51
N PRO A 2 -36.66 -24.91 53.67
CA PRO A 2 -36.52 -23.98 52.55
C PRO A 2 -37.01 -22.56 52.88
N ALA A 3 -36.47 -21.53 52.22
CA ALA A 3 -36.94 -20.15 52.32
C ALA A 3 -36.75 -19.36 51.00
N PHE A 4 -37.57 -19.65 49.99
CA PHE A 4 -37.78 -18.74 48.84
C PHE A 4 -38.53 -17.47 49.29
N ARG A 5 -38.10 -16.28 48.81
CA ARG A 5 -38.90 -15.04 48.55
C ARG A 5 -37.93 -13.88 48.20
N ARG A 6 -38.23 -12.92 47.31
CA ARG A 6 -39.26 -12.83 46.26
C ARG A 6 -38.87 -11.73 45.22
N ALA A 7 -39.61 -11.74 44.10
CA ALA A 7 -39.82 -10.73 43.05
C ALA A 7 -39.93 -9.25 43.53
N THR A 8 -39.92 -8.20 42.70
CA THR A 8 -40.36 -7.97 41.29
C THR A 8 -39.37 -7.04 40.50
N ALA A 9 -39.34 -6.85 39.18
CA ALA A 9 -40.36 -6.56 38.13
C ALA A 9 -41.04 -5.17 38.30
N VAL A 10 -41.38 -4.35 37.27
CA VAL A 10 -41.23 -4.41 35.78
C VAL A 10 -41.58 -3.02 35.13
N LEU A 11 -41.63 -2.89 33.78
CA LEU A 11 -42.04 -1.73 32.90
C LEU A 11 -40.93 -0.70 32.53
N LEU A 12 -40.76 -0.18 31.28
CA LEU A 12 -41.60 0.52 30.23
C LEU A 12 -41.62 2.07 30.44
N ALA A 13 -41.71 2.97 29.44
CA ALA A 13 -41.95 2.89 27.98
C ALA A 13 -41.27 4.07 27.22
N ILE A 14 -40.79 3.87 25.98
CA ILE A 14 -41.40 4.34 24.70
C ILE A 14 -41.68 5.87 24.59
N ALA A 15 -40.96 6.52 23.68
CA ALA A 15 -41.31 7.79 23.03
C ALA A 15 -41.08 7.64 21.49
N ALA A 16 -41.52 8.60 20.66
CA ALA A 16 -41.63 8.41 19.20
C ALA A 16 -41.46 9.71 18.36
N ALA A 17 -41.42 9.55 17.03
CA ALA A 17 -41.39 10.59 15.97
C ALA A 17 -40.08 11.42 15.88
N ALA A 18 -39.71 12.11 14.79
CA ALA A 18 -39.94 12.00 13.32
C ALA A 18 -39.00 13.03 12.60
N GLY A 19 -38.72 13.00 11.29
CA GLY A 19 -39.03 12.02 10.23
C GLY A 19 -39.15 12.67 8.82
N LEU A 20 -38.98 11.87 7.76
CA LEU A 20 -39.30 12.14 6.32
C LEU A 20 -38.49 13.22 5.56
N THR A 21 -37.70 12.80 4.56
CA THR A 21 -37.33 13.46 3.26
C THR A 21 -36.12 12.69 2.66
N LEU A 22 -35.87 12.59 1.35
CA LEU A 22 -36.71 12.73 0.14
C LEU A 22 -36.06 11.84 -0.95
N ALA A 23 -36.82 11.30 -1.91
CA ALA A 23 -36.28 10.46 -3.00
C ALA A 23 -36.12 11.26 -4.31
N PHE A 24 -34.92 11.26 -4.89
CA PHE A 24 -34.52 11.88 -6.17
C PHE A 24 -33.16 11.31 -6.57
N GLU A 25 -32.83 10.94 -7.81
CA GLU A 25 -33.62 10.54 -8.99
C GLU A 25 -32.74 9.61 -9.85
N ARG A 26 -33.32 8.79 -10.75
CA ARG A 26 -32.52 7.98 -11.69
C ARG A 26 -32.08 8.80 -12.91
N SER A 27 -30.79 8.77 -13.20
CA SER A 27 -30.25 9.12 -14.52
C SER A 27 -29.53 7.90 -15.12
N HIS A 28 -29.75 7.63 -16.41
CA HIS A 28 -29.28 6.42 -17.08
C HIS A 28 -28.05 6.67 -17.96
N LEU A 29 -27.18 5.66 -18.02
CA LEU A 29 -26.20 5.38 -19.08
C LEU A 29 -25.11 6.44 -19.36
N HIS A 30 -23.87 6.02 -19.19
CA HIS A 30 -22.94 6.04 -20.34
C HIS A 30 -22.06 4.78 -20.30
N GLN A 31 -22.04 4.03 -21.40
CA GLN A 31 -21.25 2.80 -21.53
C GLN A 31 -19.87 3.14 -22.08
N GLY A 32 -18.81 2.77 -21.37
CA GLY A 32 -17.45 3.21 -21.67
C GLY A 32 -16.38 2.17 -21.31
N ASN A 33 -16.28 1.14 -22.14
CA ASN A 33 -15.13 0.23 -22.31
C ASN A 33 -14.28 -0.09 -21.05
N SER A 34 -14.68 -1.10 -20.27
CA SER A 34 -13.84 -1.70 -19.24
C SER A 34 -12.58 -2.31 -19.87
N LEU A 35 -11.42 -1.71 -19.60
CA LEU A 35 -10.13 -2.28 -19.99
C LEU A 35 -9.71 -3.40 -19.02
N ASP A 36 -8.86 -4.30 -19.50
CA ASP A 36 -8.51 -5.57 -18.86
C ASP A 36 -7.78 -5.36 -17.51
N PRO A 37 -8.26 -5.94 -16.38
CA PRO A 37 -7.67 -5.75 -15.04
C PRO A 37 -6.29 -6.42 -14.84
N ARG A 38 -5.58 -6.77 -15.92
CA ARG A 38 -4.25 -7.41 -15.92
C ARG A 38 -3.08 -6.44 -15.83
N VAL A 39 -3.35 -5.14 -15.71
CA VAL A 39 -2.32 -4.11 -15.47
C VAL A 39 -2.46 -3.62 -14.04
N LEU A 40 -1.37 -3.66 -13.26
CA LEU A 40 -1.24 -2.98 -11.97
C LEU A 40 -1.12 -1.45 -12.18
N ALA A 41 -2.13 -0.86 -12.80
CA ALA A 41 -2.28 0.57 -12.99
C ALA A 41 -2.94 1.15 -11.73
N PHE A 42 -2.12 1.73 -10.85
CA PHE A 42 -2.61 2.45 -9.67
C PHE A 42 -3.66 3.49 -10.07
N HIS A 43 -4.91 3.29 -9.68
CA HIS A 43 -5.96 4.28 -9.92
C HIS A 43 -5.84 5.41 -8.88
N LEU A 44 -5.21 6.53 -9.28
CA LEU A 44 -5.10 7.78 -8.49
C LEU A 44 -6.46 8.44 -8.13
N GLY A 45 -7.60 7.76 -8.32
CA GLY A 45 -8.93 8.26 -8.01
C GLY A 45 -9.34 8.11 -6.54
N ASP A 46 -8.91 7.04 -5.87
CA ASP A 46 -9.30 6.76 -4.47
C ASP A 46 -8.35 7.41 -3.44
N VAL A 47 -7.10 7.69 -3.81
CA VAL A 47 -6.15 8.41 -2.95
C VAL A 47 -6.43 9.91 -3.00
N ARG A 48 -7.44 10.36 -2.25
CA ARG A 48 -7.65 11.78 -1.93
C ARG A 48 -6.67 12.28 -0.85
N GLY A 49 -5.38 12.30 -1.21
CA GLY A 49 -4.30 12.96 -0.48
C GLY A 49 -3.56 13.92 -1.42
N ASP A 50 -3.20 15.10 -0.93
CA ASP A 50 -2.57 16.15 -1.75
C ASP A 50 -1.13 15.77 -2.14
N PHE A 51 -0.77 15.91 -3.42
CA PHE A 51 0.58 15.61 -3.92
C PHE A 51 1.49 16.85 -3.81
N SER A 52 1.77 17.25 -2.57
CA SER A 52 2.67 18.37 -2.26
C SER A 52 4.13 17.91 -2.20
N ILE A 53 4.93 18.28 -3.21
CA ILE A 53 6.38 17.99 -3.21
C ILE A 53 7.14 18.99 -2.31
N GLY A 54 7.68 18.48 -1.20
CA GLY A 54 8.94 18.98 -0.62
C GLY A 54 8.85 19.63 0.76
N GLY A 55 9.36 18.92 1.78
CA GLY A 55 9.66 19.45 3.12
C GLY A 55 10.41 18.40 3.96
N PRO A 56 11.30 18.79 4.90
CA PRO A 56 11.95 17.85 5.80
C PRO A 56 11.00 17.41 6.92
N VAL A 57 11.10 16.14 7.30
CA VAL A 57 10.09 15.30 8.01
C VAL A 57 8.79 15.12 7.22
N ALA A 58 8.48 13.88 6.86
CA ALA A 58 7.17 13.48 6.37
C ALA A 58 6.07 13.96 7.34
N SER A 59 4.99 14.54 6.82
CA SER A 59 3.80 14.78 7.63
C SER A 59 3.15 13.46 8.06
N ALA A 60 2.21 13.52 9.00
CA ALA A 60 1.44 12.33 9.39
C ALA A 60 0.68 11.73 8.19
N ASP A 61 0.26 12.57 7.24
CA ASP A 61 -0.42 12.16 6.02
C ASP A 61 0.55 11.51 5.03
N ASP A 62 1.75 12.08 4.85
CA ASP A 62 2.83 11.50 4.02
C ASP A 62 3.25 10.13 4.54
N ARG A 63 3.48 10.00 5.86
CA ARG A 63 3.83 8.71 6.48
C ARG A 63 2.72 7.69 6.35
N THR A 64 1.46 8.12 6.43
CA THR A 64 0.30 7.22 6.21
C THR A 64 0.27 6.74 4.75
N LYS A 65 0.56 7.62 3.79
CA LYS A 65 0.75 7.29 2.37
C LYS A 65 1.91 6.29 2.20
N ASP A 66 3.08 6.53 2.82
CA ASP A 66 4.25 5.65 2.70
C ASP A 66 3.95 4.21 3.12
N LEU A 67 3.37 4.04 4.31
CA LEU A 67 2.98 2.72 4.84
C LEU A 67 1.90 2.07 3.95
N SER A 68 0.92 2.84 3.46
CA SER A 68 -0.12 2.31 2.57
C SER A 68 0.43 1.74 1.25
N ILE A 69 1.55 2.27 0.74
CA ILE A 69 2.19 1.75 -0.47
C ILE A 69 2.85 0.39 -0.18
N LEU A 70 3.41 0.20 1.02
CA LEU A 70 3.96 -1.09 1.46
C LEU A 70 2.84 -2.11 1.72
N ASP A 71 1.78 -1.73 2.45
CA ASP A 71 0.60 -2.57 2.73
C ASP A 71 -0.05 -3.09 1.44
N ILE A 72 -0.36 -2.20 0.49
CA ILE A 72 -0.98 -2.57 -0.79
C ILE A 72 -0.03 -3.46 -1.62
N SER A 73 1.28 -3.24 -1.54
CA SER A 73 2.26 -4.06 -2.26
C SER A 73 2.38 -5.47 -1.67
N MET A 74 2.33 -5.61 -0.33
CA MET A 74 2.20 -6.91 0.33
C MET A 74 0.89 -7.61 -0.10
N GLU A 75 -0.25 -6.94 0.06
CA GLU A 75 -1.58 -7.49 -0.30
C GLU A 75 -1.61 -8.02 -1.74
N LYS A 76 -1.13 -7.22 -2.71
CA LYS A 76 -1.18 -7.57 -4.14
C LYS A 76 -0.18 -8.65 -4.54
N VAL A 77 0.95 -8.79 -3.83
CA VAL A 77 1.83 -9.95 -3.99
C VAL A 77 1.11 -11.23 -3.56
N HIS A 78 0.44 -11.23 -2.41
CA HIS A 78 -0.31 -12.41 -1.95
C HIS A 78 -1.54 -12.72 -2.81
N GLU A 79 -2.22 -11.72 -3.37
CA GLU A 79 -3.41 -11.91 -4.21
C GLU A 79 -3.09 -12.32 -5.66
N HIS A 80 -1.98 -11.87 -6.23
CA HIS A 80 -1.73 -11.96 -7.68
C HIS A 80 -0.44 -12.69 -8.08
N PHE A 81 0.48 -12.98 -7.16
CA PHE A 81 1.68 -13.74 -7.53
C PHE A 81 1.33 -15.19 -7.89
N TYR A 82 1.96 -15.73 -8.94
CA TYR A 82 1.59 -17.01 -9.57
C TYR A 82 2.01 -18.27 -8.76
N LYS A 83 2.53 -18.07 -7.55
CA LYS A 83 3.05 -19.08 -6.62
C LYS A 83 2.69 -18.69 -5.18
N PRO A 84 2.69 -19.65 -4.24
CA PRO A 84 2.77 -19.31 -2.82
C PRO A 84 3.95 -18.38 -2.54
N VAL A 85 3.70 -17.37 -1.72
CA VAL A 85 4.65 -16.36 -1.27
C VAL A 85 5.32 -16.86 0.02
N ASP A 86 6.56 -16.41 0.28
CA ASP A 86 7.28 -16.62 1.53
C ASP A 86 7.60 -15.25 2.12
N ASP A 87 6.90 -14.88 3.17
CA ASP A 87 6.97 -13.57 3.84
C ASP A 87 8.39 -13.35 4.41
N THR A 88 9.07 -14.44 4.80
CA THR A 88 10.49 -14.42 5.21
C THR A 88 11.45 -14.10 4.07
N VAL A 89 11.03 -14.25 2.81
CA VAL A 89 11.76 -13.77 1.62
C VAL A 89 11.42 -12.30 1.38
N LEU A 90 10.14 -11.91 1.43
CA LEU A 90 9.69 -10.53 1.26
C LEU A 90 10.36 -9.56 2.24
N LEU A 91 10.31 -9.83 3.55
CA LEU A 91 10.90 -8.93 4.56
C LEU A 91 12.44 -8.88 4.45
N LYS A 92 13.09 -9.98 4.06
CA LYS A 92 14.54 -9.97 3.75
C LYS A 92 14.83 -9.14 2.49
N GLY A 93 13.93 -9.15 1.51
CA GLY A 93 13.93 -8.28 0.35
C GLY A 93 13.84 -6.81 0.70
N GLU A 94 12.81 -6.43 1.47
CA GLU A 94 12.57 -5.05 1.93
C GLU A 94 13.82 -4.49 2.64
N ARG A 95 14.37 -5.23 3.61
CA ARG A 95 15.61 -4.88 4.29
C ARG A 95 16.80 -4.73 3.33
N THR A 96 16.86 -5.57 2.30
CA THR A 96 17.92 -5.54 1.28
C THR A 96 17.79 -4.30 0.39
N GLY A 97 16.58 -3.93 -0.03
CA GLY A 97 16.30 -2.69 -0.76
C GLY A 97 16.69 -1.46 0.04
N LEU A 98 16.21 -1.35 1.28
CA LEU A 98 16.56 -0.26 2.22
C LEU A 98 18.07 -0.14 2.43
N THR A 99 18.77 -1.24 2.74
CA THR A 99 20.23 -1.22 2.99
C THR A 99 21.04 -0.94 1.73
N GLN A 100 20.64 -1.44 0.56
CA GLN A 100 21.27 -1.09 -0.71
C GLN A 100 21.09 0.40 -1.05
N TYR A 101 19.88 0.94 -0.86
CA TYR A 101 19.57 2.33 -1.16
C TYR A 101 20.34 3.30 -0.24
N LEU A 102 20.36 3.02 1.06
CA LEU A 102 21.15 3.79 2.03
C LEU A 102 22.65 3.71 1.73
N SER A 103 23.16 2.54 1.32
CA SER A 103 24.54 2.39 0.86
C SER A 103 24.85 3.22 -0.40
N LYS A 104 23.93 3.28 -1.37
CA LYS A 104 24.03 4.16 -2.56
C LYS A 104 24.04 5.66 -2.20
N LYS A 105 23.43 6.06 -1.08
CA LYS A 105 23.49 7.42 -0.50
C LYS A 105 24.69 7.64 0.45
N HIS A 106 25.61 6.67 0.56
CA HIS A 106 26.73 6.66 1.51
C HIS A 106 26.34 6.67 3.00
N VAL A 107 25.08 6.34 3.33
CA VAL A 107 24.59 6.22 4.70
C VAL A 107 24.90 4.82 5.24
N THR A 108 25.65 4.74 6.34
CA THR A 108 25.95 3.47 7.00
C THR A 108 24.74 3.01 7.81
N ALA A 109 23.88 2.20 7.17
CA ALA A 109 22.65 1.70 7.77
C ALA A 109 22.88 0.44 8.61
N THR A 110 22.29 0.41 9.80
CA THR A 110 21.99 -0.83 10.53
C THR A 110 20.48 -0.99 10.59
N ILE A 111 19.99 -2.09 10.01
CA ILE A 111 18.59 -2.50 10.05
C ILE A 111 18.58 -3.98 10.49
N PRO A 112 17.78 -4.38 11.51
CA PRO A 112 17.78 -5.75 12.02
C PRO A 112 17.35 -6.76 10.94
N LEU A 113 17.70 -8.04 11.10
CA LEU A 113 17.10 -9.08 10.28
C LEU A 113 15.66 -9.31 10.80
N PRO A 114 14.62 -9.24 9.95
CA PRO A 114 13.27 -9.64 10.35
C PRO A 114 13.18 -11.17 10.51
N GLU A 115 12.42 -11.60 11.50
CA GLU A 115 12.05 -12.99 11.77
C GLU A 115 10.52 -13.07 11.73
N THR A 116 9.97 -13.97 10.91
CA THR A 116 8.53 -14.11 10.70
C THR A 116 7.92 -15.19 11.59
N ASP A 117 6.62 -15.09 11.84
CA ASP A 117 5.83 -16.18 12.44
C ASP A 117 4.86 -16.85 11.45
N GLY A 118 4.69 -16.28 10.24
CA GLY A 118 3.82 -16.80 9.19
C GLY A 118 2.37 -16.34 9.32
N VAL A 119 2.09 -15.34 10.17
CA VAL A 119 0.80 -14.66 10.27
C VAL A 119 0.91 -13.34 9.51
N LEU A 120 0.32 -13.28 8.31
CA LEU A 120 0.42 -12.13 7.39
C LEU A 120 0.13 -10.76 8.03
N SER A 121 -0.77 -10.65 9.01
CA SER A 121 -1.02 -9.37 9.71
C SER A 121 0.17 -8.89 10.54
N ASP A 122 0.90 -9.84 11.13
CA ASP A 122 1.95 -9.60 12.12
C ASP A 122 3.29 -9.46 11.38
N ASP A 123 3.49 -10.23 10.30
CA ASP A 123 4.57 -10.06 9.33
C ASP A 123 4.45 -8.73 8.53
N THR A 124 3.23 -8.30 8.17
CA THR A 124 3.00 -6.96 7.58
C THR A 124 3.22 -5.83 8.60
N ALA A 125 2.83 -6.03 9.87
CA ALA A 125 3.16 -5.08 10.93
C ALA A 125 4.67 -4.98 11.17
N LEU A 126 5.42 -6.08 11.01
CA LEU A 126 6.88 -6.09 11.06
C LEU A 126 7.52 -5.34 9.87
N ALA A 127 6.97 -5.46 8.67
CA ALA A 127 7.37 -4.67 7.48
C ALA A 127 7.21 -3.16 7.74
N ASN A 128 5.99 -2.74 8.10
CA ASN A 128 5.68 -1.34 8.42
C ASN A 128 6.54 -0.78 9.55
N LYS A 129 6.88 -1.60 10.55
CA LYS A 129 7.80 -1.22 11.61
C LYS A 129 9.23 -1.04 11.10
N MET A 130 9.71 -1.90 10.20
CA MET A 130 11.06 -1.80 9.63
C MET A 130 11.21 -0.58 8.73
N LEU A 131 10.22 -0.29 7.88
CA LEU A 131 10.15 0.95 7.11
C LEU A 131 10.09 2.18 8.04
N THR A 132 9.26 2.16 9.09
CA THR A 132 9.18 3.25 10.09
C THR A 132 10.52 3.49 10.79
N ASP A 133 11.17 2.45 11.31
CA ASP A 133 12.50 2.52 11.94
C ASP A 133 13.57 3.10 10.99
N ALA A 134 13.44 2.84 9.67
CA ALA A 134 14.35 3.33 8.64
C ALA A 134 14.08 4.80 8.27
N LEU A 135 12.81 5.19 8.09
CA LEU A 135 12.41 6.56 7.79
C LEU A 135 12.79 7.50 8.95
N ASP A 136 12.45 7.14 10.18
CA ASP A 136 12.72 7.98 11.37
C ASP A 136 14.22 8.18 11.63
N LYS A 137 15.06 7.23 11.21
CA LYS A 137 16.51 7.24 11.44
C LYS A 137 17.31 7.78 10.26
N TYR A 138 16.84 7.64 9.03
CA TYR A 138 17.60 7.95 7.81
C TYR A 138 16.88 8.83 6.78
N GLY A 139 15.57 9.08 6.90
CA GLY A 139 14.76 9.85 5.93
C GLY A 139 15.34 11.23 5.63
N SER A 140 15.69 11.99 6.66
CA SER A 140 16.38 13.29 6.54
C SER A 140 17.71 13.28 5.77
N ALA A 141 18.34 12.12 5.57
CA ALA A 141 19.57 11.95 4.78
C ALA A 141 19.35 11.27 3.42
N ALA A 142 18.20 10.63 3.19
CA ALA A 142 17.97 9.73 2.06
C ALA A 142 16.69 10.02 1.24
N SER A 143 15.81 10.90 1.73
CA SER A 143 14.42 11.14 1.29
C SER A 143 13.46 10.03 1.70
N ASP A 144 12.31 10.43 2.27
CA ASP A 144 11.30 9.54 2.85
C ASP A 144 10.59 8.73 1.73
N ASP A 145 10.04 9.39 0.70
CA ASP A 145 9.46 8.76 -0.51
C ASP A 145 10.41 7.70 -1.12
N ASP A 146 11.68 8.06 -1.32
CA ASP A 146 12.65 7.18 -1.98
C ASP A 146 13.00 5.95 -1.10
N LEU A 147 12.93 6.07 0.23
CA LEU A 147 13.10 4.93 1.14
C LEU A 147 11.91 3.98 1.07
N THR A 148 10.68 4.50 1.00
CA THR A 148 9.47 3.71 0.75
C THR A 148 9.58 2.95 -0.57
N PHE A 149 9.98 3.64 -1.65
CA PHE A 149 10.16 2.99 -2.96
C PHE A 149 11.30 1.95 -2.93
N ALA A 150 12.39 2.19 -2.20
CA ALA A 150 13.47 1.24 -2.03
C ALA A 150 13.06 -0.01 -1.22
N ALA A 151 12.25 0.16 -0.17
CA ALA A 151 11.67 -0.94 0.60
C ALA A 151 10.81 -1.84 -0.30
N VAL A 152 9.82 -1.25 -0.98
CA VAL A 152 8.90 -2.00 -1.86
C VAL A 152 9.63 -2.64 -3.05
N SER A 153 10.58 -1.92 -3.69
CA SER A 153 11.35 -2.51 -4.79
C SER A 153 12.18 -3.71 -4.33
N GLY A 154 12.90 -3.60 -3.21
CA GLY A 154 13.69 -4.71 -2.67
C GLY A 154 12.83 -5.90 -2.23
N MET A 155 11.63 -5.63 -1.72
CA MET A 155 10.63 -6.64 -1.36
C MET A 155 10.19 -7.43 -2.61
N LEU A 156 9.86 -6.76 -3.71
CA LEU A 156 9.47 -7.42 -4.96
C LEU A 156 10.65 -8.13 -5.65
N ASP A 157 11.83 -7.51 -5.69
CA ASP A 157 13.06 -8.09 -6.25
C ASP A 157 13.40 -9.45 -5.63
N SER A 158 13.06 -9.66 -4.34
CA SER A 158 13.33 -10.90 -3.61
C SER A 158 12.53 -12.12 -4.11
N LEU A 159 11.42 -11.89 -4.81
CA LEU A 159 10.65 -12.96 -5.48
C LEU A 159 11.41 -13.57 -6.67
N GLY A 160 12.43 -12.88 -7.19
CA GLY A 160 13.27 -13.34 -8.30
C GLY A 160 12.54 -13.43 -9.65
N ASP A 161 11.38 -12.77 -9.78
CA ASP A 161 10.58 -12.74 -11.01
C ASP A 161 10.78 -11.41 -11.75
N PRO A 162 11.40 -11.40 -12.95
CA PRO A 162 11.71 -10.17 -13.69
C PRO A 162 10.46 -9.42 -14.23
N TYR A 163 9.26 -9.96 -14.04
CA TYR A 163 8.00 -9.32 -14.41
C TYR A 163 7.24 -8.70 -13.21
N THR A 164 7.65 -8.99 -11.98
CA THR A 164 7.07 -8.42 -10.76
C THR A 164 7.93 -7.25 -10.28
N VAL A 165 7.57 -6.03 -10.69
CA VAL A 165 8.33 -4.80 -10.40
C VAL A 165 7.44 -3.69 -9.84
N PHE A 166 8.01 -2.86 -8.96
CA PHE A 166 7.40 -1.62 -8.52
C PHE A 166 7.69 -0.51 -9.55
N LEU A 167 6.76 0.42 -9.71
CA LEU A 167 6.95 1.62 -10.53
C LEU A 167 6.55 2.84 -9.70
N SER A 168 7.50 3.75 -9.47
CA SER A 168 7.22 5.00 -8.75
C SER A 168 6.23 5.89 -9.52
N PRO A 169 5.60 6.88 -8.86
CA PRO A 169 4.71 7.83 -9.54
C PRO A 169 5.36 8.53 -10.74
N ARG A 170 6.69 8.77 -10.69
CA ARG A 170 7.49 9.33 -11.78
C ARG A 170 7.59 8.38 -12.97
N GLU A 171 7.85 7.10 -12.73
CA GLU A 171 7.98 6.08 -13.78
C GLU A 171 6.62 5.77 -14.40
N ILE A 172 5.55 5.70 -13.60
CA ILE A 172 4.17 5.64 -14.09
C ILE A 172 3.83 6.87 -14.95
N GLN A 173 4.25 8.09 -14.56
CA GLN A 173 4.05 9.27 -15.39
C GLN A 173 4.81 9.18 -16.72
N SER A 174 6.11 8.88 -16.71
CA SER A 174 6.91 8.77 -17.94
C SER A 174 6.46 7.64 -18.85
N LEU A 175 5.98 6.52 -18.31
CA LEU A 175 5.34 5.44 -19.07
C LEU A 175 4.04 5.92 -19.73
N ASN A 176 3.19 6.65 -19.00
CA ASN A 176 1.96 7.23 -19.56
C ASN A 176 2.25 8.32 -20.60
N GLU A 177 3.30 9.11 -20.45
CA GLU A 177 3.74 10.10 -21.43
C GLU A 177 4.25 9.42 -22.71
N LEU A 178 5.05 8.36 -22.60
CA LEU A 178 5.46 7.52 -23.73
C LEU A 178 4.25 6.90 -24.46
N ILE A 179 3.28 6.37 -23.72
CA ILE A 179 2.05 5.77 -24.26
C ILE A 179 1.14 6.82 -24.93
N ARG A 180 1.11 8.06 -24.43
CA ARG A 180 0.27 9.15 -24.95
C ARG A 180 0.93 9.97 -26.06
N GLY A 181 2.26 10.00 -26.11
CA GLY A 181 3.03 10.82 -27.05
C GLY A 181 2.91 10.39 -28.52
N GLY A 182 2.35 9.20 -28.79
CA GLY A 182 2.08 8.68 -30.13
C GLY A 182 3.32 8.17 -30.88
N ASP A 183 4.51 8.67 -30.55
CA ASP A 183 5.81 8.25 -31.11
C ASP A 183 6.28 6.92 -30.48
N PHE A 184 5.47 5.87 -30.65
CA PHE A 184 5.83 4.50 -30.31
C PHE A 184 6.93 4.01 -31.26
N GLY A 185 8.17 4.38 -30.98
CA GLY A 185 9.40 3.95 -31.66
C GLY A 185 9.74 2.47 -31.47
N GLY A 186 8.75 1.57 -31.66
CA GLY A 186 8.95 0.13 -31.63
C GLY A 186 9.79 -0.31 -32.83
N ILE A 187 10.83 -1.12 -32.55
CA ILE A 187 11.74 -1.69 -33.57
C ILE A 187 11.07 -2.69 -34.55
N GLY A 188 9.75 -2.85 -34.50
CA GLY A 188 8.97 -3.50 -35.56
C GLY A 188 9.34 -4.96 -35.85
N ILE A 189 9.80 -5.71 -34.84
CA ILE A 189 10.20 -7.11 -35.02
C ILE A 189 8.97 -7.95 -35.39
N TYR A 190 8.88 -8.26 -36.69
CA TYR A 190 8.10 -9.36 -37.23
C TYR A 190 9.03 -10.59 -37.32
N ILE A 191 8.53 -11.76 -36.93
CA ILE A 191 9.25 -13.05 -37.00
C ILE A 191 8.60 -13.99 -38.03
#